data_AF-A0A532FGP8-F1
#
_entry.id   AF-A0A532FGP8-F1
#
_cell.length_a   1.000
_cell.length_b   1.000
_cell.length_c   1.000
_cell.angle_alpha   90.00
_cell.angle_beta   90.00
_cell.angle_gamma   90.00
#
_symmetry.space_group_name_H-M   'P 1'
#
loop_
_entity.id
_entity.type
_entity.pdbx_description
1 polymer ?
#
loop_
_entity_poly.entity_id
_entity_poly.type
_entity_poly.pdbx_seq_one_letter_code
_entity_poly.pdbx_strand_id
1 'polypeptide(L)'
;MKAYLALPLTIYLGEDDTGDVDLNEGAAAMRQGETRLDRGQFTFELAQAVATANGWPLNWRLLILPGVGHSARDLLQSDQADQAFGLK
;
A
#
# COMPACT_ATOMS: atom_id res chain seq x y z
N MET A 1 12.20 -5.17 -12.50
CA MET A 1 12.04 -4.74 -11.08
C MET A 1 12.67 -3.38 -10.82
N LYS A 2 13.98 -3.14 -11.03
CA LYS A 2 14.64 -1.83 -10.84
C LYS A 2 13.84 -0.62 -11.37
N ALA A 3 13.44 -0.66 -12.64
CA ALA A 3 12.67 0.44 -13.25
C ALA A 3 11.30 0.66 -12.58
N TYR A 4 10.68 -0.40 -12.05
CA TYR A 4 9.38 -0.33 -11.39
C TYR A 4 9.47 0.29 -9.99
N LEU A 5 10.52 -0.05 -9.23
CA LEU A 5 10.81 0.57 -7.93
C LEU A 5 11.18 2.06 -8.07
N ALA A 6 11.70 2.47 -9.23
CA ALA A 6 12.02 3.86 -9.53
C ALA A 6 10.78 4.72 -9.89
N LEU A 7 9.60 4.13 -10.11
CA LEU A 7 8.39 4.91 -10.40
C LEU A 7 7.85 5.59 -9.12
N PRO A 8 7.22 6.77 -9.23
CA PRO A 8 6.60 7.45 -8.08
C PRO A 8 5.24 6.82 -7.74
N LEU A 9 5.24 5.58 -7.26
CA LEU A 9 4.04 4.83 -6.90
C LEU A 9 3.63 5.11 -5.46
N THR A 10 2.35 5.37 -5.20
CA THR A 10 1.80 5.43 -3.84
C THR A 10 0.99 4.18 -3.54
N ILE A 11 1.28 3.51 -2.42
CA ILE A 11 0.38 2.56 -1.77
C ILE A 11 -0.43 3.36 -0.75
N TYR A 12 -1.75 3.44 -0.96
CA TYR A 12 -2.64 4.23 -0.12
C TYR A 12 -3.69 3.32 0.53
N LEU A 13 -3.67 3.26 1.86
CA LEU A 13 -4.44 2.29 2.66
C LEU A 13 -5.31 3.02 3.68
N GLY A 14 -6.43 2.42 4.04
CA GLY A 14 -7.17 2.78 5.25
C GLY A 14 -6.62 2.01 6.46
N GLU A 15 -6.47 2.69 7.60
CA GLU A 15 -5.99 2.09 8.86
C GLU A 15 -6.91 0.98 9.40
N ASP A 16 -8.22 1.07 9.12
CA ASP A 16 -9.21 0.10 9.59
C ASP A 16 -9.58 -0.92 8.48
N ASP A 17 -8.82 -1.01 7.38
CA ASP A 17 -9.06 -2.01 6.32
C ASP A 17 -8.53 -3.40 6.74
N THR A 18 -9.07 -3.86 7.88
CA THR A 18 -8.72 -5.09 8.58
C THR A 18 -9.79 -6.18 8.46
N GLY A 19 -10.89 -5.90 7.76
CA GLY A 19 -12.00 -6.83 7.56
C GLY A 19 -11.75 -7.87 6.47
N ASP A 20 -12.54 -8.95 6.52
CA ASP A 20 -12.44 -10.13 5.66
C ASP A 20 -13.51 -10.21 4.55
N VAL A 21 -14.48 -9.29 4.54
CA VAL A 21 -15.52 -9.22 3.49
C VAL A 21 -14.85 -9.11 2.12
N ASP A 22 -15.17 -10.06 1.23
CA ASP A 22 -14.60 -10.21 -0.12
C ASP A 22 -13.06 -10.27 -0.16
N LEU A 23 -12.43 -10.68 0.94
CA LEU A 23 -10.99 -10.84 1.02
C LEU A 23 -10.56 -12.11 0.28
N ASN A 24 -9.50 -12.01 -0.52
CA ASN A 24 -8.89 -13.20 -1.11
C ASN A 24 -8.10 -13.96 -0.04
N GLU A 25 -8.53 -15.17 0.29
CA GLU A 25 -7.90 -16.04 1.30
C GLU A 25 -7.08 -17.19 0.68
N GLY A 26 -6.82 -17.15 -0.64
CA GLY A 26 -5.96 -18.13 -1.28
C GLY A 26 -4.55 -18.12 -0.67
N ALA A 27 -3.91 -19.29 -0.62
CA ALA A 27 -2.61 -19.46 0.06
C ALA A 27 -1.52 -18.46 -0.40
N ALA A 28 -1.58 -17.99 -1.65
CA ALA A 28 -0.67 -16.96 -2.14
C ALA A 28 -0.93 -15.56 -1.57
N ALA A 29 -2.20 -15.21 -1.34
CA ALA A 29 -2.61 -13.96 -0.74
C ALA A 29 -2.31 -13.96 0.77
N MET A 30 -2.55 -15.08 1.46
CA MET A 30 -2.25 -15.21 2.90
C MET A 30 -0.76 -15.11 3.23
N ARG A 31 0.14 -15.39 2.28
CA ARG A 31 1.58 -15.14 2.45
C ARG A 31 1.95 -13.66 2.50
N GLN A 32 1.05 -12.77 2.09
CA GLN A 32 1.28 -11.33 2.06
C GLN A 32 0.76 -10.64 3.33
N GLY A 33 -0.08 -11.30 4.12
CA GLY A 33 -0.69 -10.74 5.34
C GLY A 33 -2.14 -11.17 5.52
N GLU A 34 -2.62 -11.07 6.76
CA GLU A 34 -3.99 -11.46 7.15
C GLU A 34 -5.01 -10.48 6.58
N THR A 35 -4.71 -9.18 6.60
CA THR A 35 -5.63 -8.12 6.18
C THR A 35 -5.17 -7.36 4.93
N ARG A 36 -6.03 -6.50 4.34
CA ARG A 36 -5.62 -5.62 3.23
C ARG A 36 -4.56 -4.61 3.69
N LEU A 37 -4.70 -4.10 4.91
CA LEU A 37 -3.71 -3.25 5.56
C LEU A 37 -2.34 -3.94 5.68
N ASP A 38 -2.29 -5.18 6.18
CA ASP A 38 -1.03 -5.94 6.31
C ASP A 38 -0.37 -6.16 4.95
N ARG A 39 -1.17 -6.55 3.96
CA ARG A 39 -0.68 -6.85 2.60
C ARG A 39 -0.05 -5.63 1.93
N GLY A 40 -0.65 -4.46 2.12
CA GLY A 40 -0.10 -3.19 1.61
C GLY A 40 1.22 -2.82 2.29
N GLN A 41 1.30 -2.93 3.62
CA GLN A 41 2.52 -2.68 4.38
C GLN A 41 3.63 -3.66 4.02
N PHE A 42 3.33 -4.96 3.99
CA PHE A 42 4.27 -6.02 3.60
C PHE A 42 4.84 -5.79 2.20
N THR A 43 3.99 -5.36 1.25
CA THR A 43 4.43 -5.05 -0.11
C THR A 43 5.43 -3.89 -0.14
N PHE A 44 5.20 -2.85 0.65
CA PHE A 44 6.12 -1.71 0.75
C PHE A 44 7.44 -2.10 1.42
N GLU A 45 7.40 -2.88 2.51
CA GLU A 45 8.58 -3.39 3.19
C GLU A 45 9.43 -4.29 2.28
N LEU A 46 8.78 -5.18 1.53
CA LEU A 46 9.47 -6.03 0.55
C LEU A 46 10.13 -5.18 -0.54
N ALA A 47 9.47 -4.12 -1.02
CA ALA A 47 10.05 -3.20 -2.00
C ALA A 47 11.29 -2.48 -1.44
N GLN A 48 11.26 -2.05 -0.18
CA GLN A 48 12.42 -1.47 0.52
C GLN A 48 13.58 -2.47 0.64
N ALA A 49 13.28 -3.69 1.07
CA ALA A 49 14.29 -4.75 1.23
C ALA A 49 14.97 -5.07 -0.11
N VAL A 50 14.18 -5.22 -1.18
CA VAL A 50 14.69 -5.48 -2.54
C VAL A 50 15.51 -4.30 -3.06
N ALA A 51 15.04 -3.07 -2.90
CA ALA A 51 15.78 -1.88 -3.35
C ALA A 51 17.13 -1.75 -2.63
N THR A 52 17.13 -1.95 -1.31
CA THR A 52 18.32 -1.87 -0.45
C THR A 52 19.34 -2.94 -0.82
N ALA A 53 18.89 -4.20 -0.94
CA ALA A 53 19.77 -5.33 -1.26
C ALA A 53 20.47 -5.19 -2.63
N ASN A 54 19.89 -4.42 -3.55
CA ASN A 54 20.41 -4.25 -4.90
C ASN A 54 21.02 -2.85 -5.16
N GLY A 55 21.01 -1.95 -4.18
CA GLY A 55 21.42 -0.55 -4.37
C GLY A 55 20.59 0.18 -5.44
N TRP A 56 19.29 -0.10 -5.51
CA TRP A 56 18.37 0.49 -6.49
C TRP A 56 17.60 1.66 -5.88
N PRO A 57 17.15 2.63 -6.70
CA PRO A 57 16.22 3.65 -6.23
C PRO A 57 14.87 3.03 -5.84
N LEU A 58 14.26 3.58 -4.80
CA LEU A 58 12.87 3.34 -4.43
C LEU A 58 12.16 4.68 -4.30
N ASN A 59 11.25 4.98 -5.23
CA ASN A 59 10.47 6.21 -5.24
C ASN A 59 9.02 5.97 -4.79
N TRP A 60 8.75 4.80 -4.20
CA TRP A 60 7.44 4.46 -3.69
C TRP A 60 7.14 5.19 -2.38
N ARG A 61 5.87 5.43 -2.10
CA ARG A 61 5.37 5.97 -0.84
C ARG A 61 4.30 5.05 -0.26
N LEU A 62 4.24 4.99 1.07
CA LEU A 62 3.14 4.38 1.81
C LEU A 62 2.42 5.48 2.58
N LEU A 63 1.10 5.58 2.39
CA LEU A 63 0.23 6.48 3.12
C LEU A 63 -0.90 5.65 3.75
N ILE A 64 -1.18 5.90 5.02
CA ILE A 64 -2.22 5.23 5.79
C ILE A 64 -3.16 6.31 6.31
N LEU A 65 -4.44 6.23 5.92
CA LEU A 65 -5.51 7.14 6.33
C LEU A 65 -6.14 6.63 7.64
N PRO A 66 -6.03 7.37 8.76
CA PRO A 66 -6.56 6.91 10.04
C PRO A 66 -8.09 6.75 10.03
N GLY A 67 -8.59 5.74 10.73
CA GLY A 67 -10.02 5.52 10.95
C GLY A 67 -10.86 5.15 9.71
N VAL A 68 -10.22 4.75 8.60
CA VAL A 68 -10.90 4.38 7.36
C VAL A 68 -10.69 2.91 7.03
N GLY A 69 -11.78 2.19 6.75
CA GLY A 69 -11.76 0.78 6.35
C GLY A 69 -11.74 0.57 4.83
N HIS A 70 -12.41 -0.47 4.37
CA HIS A 70 -12.51 -0.81 2.94
C HIS A 70 -13.47 0.12 2.15
N SER A 71 -13.16 1.41 2.09
CA SER A 71 -14.00 2.44 1.48
C SER A 71 -13.22 3.32 0.50
N ALA A 72 -13.42 3.05 -0.81
CA ALA A 72 -12.85 3.89 -1.86
C ALA A 72 -13.35 5.34 -1.80
N ARG A 73 -14.61 5.54 -1.40
CA ARG A 73 -15.19 6.89 -1.26
C ARG A 73 -14.41 7.71 -0.24
N ASP A 74 -14.19 7.15 0.95
CA ASP A 74 -13.60 7.90 2.06
C ASP A 74 -12.11 8.17 1.81
N LEU A 75 -11.38 7.20 1.23
CA LEU A 75 -10.01 7.41 0.76
C LEU A 75 -9.91 8.56 -0.25
N LEU A 76 -10.76 8.55 -1.29
CA LEU A 76 -10.73 9.53 -2.38
C LEU A 76 -11.20 10.93 -1.96
N GLN A 77 -12.07 11.04 -0.94
CA GLN A 77 -12.60 12.31 -0.46
C GLN A 77 -11.80 12.92 0.70
N SER A 78 -10.82 12.20 1.24
CA SER A 78 -10.00 12.70 2.34
C SER A 78 -9.06 13.83 1.92
N ASP A 79 -8.65 14.67 2.88
CA ASP A 79 -7.64 15.71 2.66
C ASP A 79 -6.26 15.14 2.27
N GLN A 80 -6.02 13.85 2.52
CA GLN A 80 -4.78 13.15 2.14
C GLN A 80 -4.79 12.68 0.68
N ALA A 81 -5.93 12.69 -0.02
CA ALA A 81 -6.03 12.18 -1.39
C ALA A 81 -5.07 12.92 -2.35
N ASP A 82 -4.99 14.25 -2.25
CA ASP A 82 -4.08 15.05 -3.08
C ASP A 82 -2.62 14.62 -2.92
N GLN A 83 -2.20 14.32 -1.69
CA GLN A 83 -0.85 13.82 -1.40
C GLN A 83 -0.67 12.40 -1.96
N ALA A 84 -1.69 11.55 -1.85
CA ALA A 84 -1.64 10.18 -2.36
C ALA A 84 -1.48 10.14 -3.89
N PHE A 85 -2.21 10.99 -4.61
CA PHE A 85 -2.19 11.06 -6.07
C PHE A 85 -1.13 12.01 -6.65
N GLY A 86 -0.46 12.81 -5.81
CA GLY A 86 0.53 13.78 -6.28
C GLY A 86 -0.08 14.92 -7.10
N LEU A 87 -1.26 15.41 -6.69
CA LEU A 87 -2.02 16.45 -7.39
C LEU A 87 -1.63 17.90 -6.97
N LYS A 88 -0.54 18.07 -6.21
CA LYS A 88 0.00 19.36 -5.75
C LYS A 88 1.49 19.46 -6.03
#